data_AF-A0A925QL39-F1
#
_entry.id   AF-A0A925QL39-F1
#
_cell.length_a   1.000
_cell.length_b   1.000
_cell.length_c   1.000
_cell.angle_alpha   90.00
_cell.angle_beta   90.00
_cell.angle_gamma   90.00
#
_symmetry.space_group_name_H-M   'P 1'
#
loop_
_entity.id
_entity.type
_entity.pdbx_description
1 polymer ?
#
loop_
_entity_poly.entity_id
_entity_poly.type
_entity_poly.pdbx_seq_one_letter_code
_entity_poly.pdbx_strand_id
1 'polypeptide(L)'
;MNSPAADDFGRLVGALLKPTALIELGLIAVCLLAAWALVRLWRGPLPRPESIWFGDDVVDGLLFPVAALVLVGLVRWVLIAAPAFGVPVAVFKVVVPILASLVLIRLTVRVLGRVFPSSPLMRVVERSVSWLAWLIVVLWVTGLLPLILRELDDISWKVGASRVSLRNLLEGAVTAGLVMMVVLWVSAALETRLLRGATSNLSVRKMAANALRVLLVVVGLIVALSAAGIDLTALGVLGGAIGVGIGLGLQKLAANYVSGFVILAENSMRIGDLVKVDNFEGRIT
;
A
#
# COMPACT_ATOMS: atom_id res chain seq x y z
N MET A 1 36.62 -6.11 -14.87
CA MET A 1 35.83 -4.94 -14.41
C MET A 1 35.13 -5.35 -13.13
N ASN A 2 35.60 -4.87 -11.97
CA ASN A 2 35.03 -5.23 -10.67
C ASN A 2 33.61 -4.67 -10.58
N SER A 3 32.64 -5.53 -10.28
CA SER A 3 31.27 -5.13 -10.08
C SER A 3 31.17 -4.33 -8.77
N PRO A 4 30.56 -3.13 -8.75
CA PRO A 4 30.50 -2.28 -7.56
C PRO A 4 29.82 -2.97 -6.36
N ALA A 5 29.02 -4.01 -6.59
CA ALA A 5 28.38 -4.82 -5.56
C ALA A 5 29.35 -5.75 -4.81
N ALA A 6 30.37 -6.30 -5.50
CA ALA A 6 31.37 -7.15 -4.86
C ALA A 6 32.28 -6.33 -3.93
N ASP A 7 32.60 -5.10 -4.34
CA ASP A 7 33.38 -4.16 -3.54
C ASP A 7 32.59 -3.67 -2.31
N ASP A 8 31.28 -3.47 -2.43
CA ASP A 8 30.41 -3.09 -1.29
C ASP A 8 30.25 -4.21 -0.26
N PHE A 9 30.13 -5.47 -0.68
CA PHE A 9 30.08 -6.61 0.23
C PHE A 9 31.40 -6.76 1.00
N GLY A 10 32.54 -6.67 0.32
CA GLY A 10 33.86 -6.71 0.97
C GLY A 10 34.06 -5.58 1.98
N ARG A 11 33.58 -4.36 1.66
CA ARG A 11 33.59 -3.22 2.58
C ARG A 11 32.65 -3.40 3.78
N LEU A 12 31.47 -4.01 3.59
CA LEU A 12 30.53 -4.33 4.67
C LEU A 12 31.14 -5.36 5.62
N VAL A 13 31.70 -6.46 5.11
CA VAL A 13 32.37 -7.48 5.93
C VAL A 13 33.57 -6.88 6.67
N GLY A 14 34.39 -6.08 5.99
CA GLY A 14 35.52 -5.39 6.60
C GLY A 14 35.11 -4.36 7.66
N ALA A 15 33.94 -3.73 7.53
CA ALA A 15 33.39 -2.82 8.54
C ALA A 15 32.77 -3.55 9.74
N LEU A 16 32.18 -4.73 9.52
CA LEU A 16 31.59 -5.58 10.56
C LEU A 16 32.65 -6.22 11.47
N LEU A 17 33.86 -6.45 10.95
CA LEU A 17 34.98 -7.00 11.72
C LEU A 17 35.71 -5.95 12.58
N LYS A 18 35.36 -4.66 12.47
CA LYS A 18 35.98 -3.60 13.29
C LYS A 18 35.38 -3.59 14.71
N PRO A 19 36.18 -3.28 15.74
CA PRO A 19 35.69 -3.15 17.13
C PRO A 19 34.55 -2.12 17.28
N THR A 20 34.49 -1.13 16.38
CA THR A 20 33.43 -0.12 16.33
C THR A 20 32.05 -0.71 16.02
N ALA A 21 31.97 -1.88 15.38
CA ALA A 21 30.71 -2.56 15.10
C ALA A 21 29.98 -3.00 16.39
N LEU A 22 30.70 -3.24 17.50
CA LEU A 22 30.10 -3.57 18.78
C LEU A 22 29.30 -2.40 19.36
N ILE A 23 29.78 -1.16 19.17
CA ILE A 23 29.08 0.05 19.59
C ILE A 23 27.80 0.23 18.76
N GLU A 24 27.88 0.02 17.45
CA GLU A 24 26.71 0.06 16.57
C GLU A 24 25.66 -0.99 16.98
N LEU A 25 26.08 -2.22 17.24
CA LEU A 25 25.20 -3.30 17.71
C LEU A 25 24.58 -2.98 19.07
N GLY A 26 25.35 -2.40 19.99
CA GLY A 26 24.83 -1.94 21.29
C GLY A 26 23.77 -0.85 21.13
N LEU A 27 23.99 0.12 20.26
CA LEU A 27 23.04 1.20 19.99
C LEU A 27 21.74 0.67 19.39
N ILE A 28 21.84 -0.31 18.47
CA ILE A 28 20.69 -0.99 17.88
C ILE A 28 19.95 -1.81 18.93
N ALA A 29 20.65 -2.53 19.81
CA ALA A 29 20.03 -3.28 20.90
C ALA A 29 19.25 -2.36 21.85
N VAL A 30 19.80 -1.19 22.18
CA VAL A 30 19.10 -0.16 22.97
C VAL A 30 17.83 0.32 22.23
N CYS A 31 17.90 0.56 20.92
CA CYS A 31 16.73 0.95 20.13
C CYS A 31 15.65 -0.13 20.14
N LEU A 32 16.03 -1.41 20.02
CA LEU A 32 15.09 -2.54 20.04
C LEU A 32 14.45 -2.71 21.42
N LEU A 33 15.22 -2.56 22.50
CA LEU A 33 14.70 -2.59 23.87
C LEU A 33 13.76 -1.41 24.13
N ALA A 34 14.10 -0.21 23.66
CA ALA A 34 13.24 0.97 23.75
C ALA A 34 11.94 0.78 22.95
N ALA A 35 12.02 0.24 21.73
CA ALA A 35 10.84 -0.11 20.93
C ALA A 35 9.93 -1.11 21.66
N TRP A 36 10.52 -2.17 22.22
CA TRP A 36 9.79 -3.17 22.99
C TRP A 36 9.12 -2.56 24.24
N ALA A 37 9.84 -1.74 25.00
CA ALA A 37 9.31 -1.07 26.19
C ALA A 37 8.16 -0.12 25.84
N LEU A 38 8.29 0.65 24.76
CA LEU A 38 7.26 1.56 24.27
C LEU A 38 6.00 0.80 23.86
N VAL A 39 6.15 -0.30 23.10
CA VAL A 39 5.02 -1.15 22.70
C VAL A 39 4.37 -1.79 23.91
N ARG A 40 5.16 -2.27 24.88
CA ARG A 40 4.65 -2.86 26.13
C ARG A 40 3.86 -1.84 26.95
N LEU A 41 4.34 -0.60 27.04
CA LEU A 41 3.66 0.48 27.77
C LEU A 41 2.34 0.86 27.09
N TRP A 42 2.33 0.94 25.75
CA TRP A 42 1.16 1.33 24.96
C TRP A 42 0.10 0.22 24.84
N ARG A 43 0.50 -1.05 24.89
CA ARG A 43 -0.42 -2.20 24.80
C ARG A 43 -1.28 -2.36 26.05
N GLY A 44 -0.76 -1.99 27.22
CA GLY A 44 -1.40 -2.30 28.51
C GLY A 44 -1.38 -3.81 28.83
N PRO A 45 -1.94 -4.23 29.99
CA PRO A 45 -1.86 -5.62 30.46
C PRO A 45 -2.83 -6.59 29.78
N LEU A 46 -3.80 -6.10 28.99
CA LEU A 46 -4.86 -6.94 28.42
C LEU A 46 -4.57 -7.28 26.94
N PRO A 47 -4.59 -8.56 26.54
CA PRO A 47 -4.46 -8.96 25.14
C PRO A 47 -5.68 -8.47 24.33
N ARG A 48 -5.41 -7.85 23.18
CA ARG A 48 -6.44 -7.37 22.23
C ARG A 48 -6.30 -8.10 20.89
N PRO A 49 -6.82 -9.33 20.76
CA PRO A 49 -6.56 -10.21 19.62
C PRO A 49 -7.09 -9.69 18.27
N GLU A 50 -8.03 -8.73 18.25
CA GLU A 50 -8.59 -8.20 17.00
C GLU A 50 -7.82 -7.01 16.36
N SER A 51 -6.78 -6.49 17.02
CA SER A 51 -6.06 -5.29 16.57
C SER A 51 -4.94 -5.61 15.56
N ILE A 52 -4.85 -4.83 14.47
CA ILE A 52 -3.69 -4.91 13.53
C ILE A 52 -2.40 -4.52 14.25
N TRP A 53 -2.51 -3.59 15.17
CA TRP A 53 -1.36 -2.92 15.78
C TRP A 53 -0.78 -3.75 16.92
N PHE A 54 -1.64 -4.42 17.68
CA PHE A 54 -1.27 -5.24 18.83
C PHE A 54 -1.59 -6.70 18.53
N GLY A 55 -0.57 -7.56 18.48
CA GLY A 55 -0.74 -9.00 18.36
C GLY A 55 -1.03 -9.66 19.71
N ASP A 56 -1.04 -10.99 19.69
CA ASP A 56 -1.17 -11.83 20.88
C ASP A 56 0.04 -11.68 21.82
N ASP A 57 1.22 -11.35 21.27
CA ASP A 57 2.40 -10.95 22.01
C ASP A 57 2.89 -9.52 21.69
N VAL A 58 3.70 -8.94 22.59
CA VAL A 58 4.31 -7.61 22.45
C VAL A 58 5.12 -7.50 21.16
N VAL A 59 5.82 -8.59 20.83
CA VAL A 59 6.68 -8.65 19.65
C VAL A 59 5.88 -9.05 18.42
N ASP A 60 4.63 -9.51 18.50
CA ASP A 60 3.89 -10.00 17.34
C ASP A 60 3.11 -8.90 16.60
N GLY A 61 2.87 -7.76 17.24
CA GLY A 61 2.21 -6.57 16.65
C GLY A 61 2.93 -5.99 15.43
N LEU A 62 2.22 -5.21 14.59
CA LEU A 62 2.86 -4.36 13.57
C LEU A 62 3.59 -3.17 14.23
N LEU A 63 3.18 -2.81 15.45
CA LEU A 63 3.68 -1.65 16.17
C LEU A 63 5.15 -1.80 16.61
N PHE A 64 5.58 -2.99 17.04
CA PHE A 64 6.99 -3.25 17.41
C PHE A 64 7.97 -3.06 16.22
N PRO A 65 7.77 -3.71 15.06
CA PRO A 65 8.60 -3.51 13.88
C PRO A 65 8.67 -2.05 13.44
N VAL A 66 7.51 -1.37 13.44
CA VAL A 66 7.41 0.04 13.03
C VAL A 66 8.14 0.94 14.01
N ALA A 67 7.93 0.76 15.33
CA ALA A 67 8.61 1.52 16.36
C ALA A 67 10.13 1.29 16.31
N ALA A 68 10.57 0.05 16.13
CA ALA A 68 11.98 -0.30 15.94
C ALA A 68 12.57 0.37 14.70
N LEU A 69 11.87 0.32 13.56
CA LEU A 69 12.31 0.96 12.31
C LEU A 69 12.44 2.48 12.47
N VAL A 70 11.47 3.12 13.12
CA VAL A 70 11.49 4.58 13.38
C VAL A 70 12.65 4.94 14.31
N LEU A 71 12.82 4.25 15.44
CA LEU A 71 13.88 4.53 16.40
C LEU A 71 15.28 4.31 15.80
N VAL A 72 15.51 3.18 15.14
CA VAL A 72 16.78 2.89 14.46
C VAL A 72 17.02 3.89 13.31
N GLY A 73 15.97 4.30 12.59
CA GLY A 73 16.04 5.31 11.55
C GLY A 73 16.41 6.69 12.08
N LEU A 74 15.82 7.11 13.20
CA LEU A 74 16.13 8.38 13.88
C LEU A 74 17.58 8.39 14.39
N VAL A 75 18.01 7.32 15.04
CA VAL A 75 19.40 7.20 15.52
C VAL A 75 20.38 7.23 14.37
N ARG A 76 20.11 6.50 13.28
CA ARG A 76 20.91 6.57 12.06
C ARG A 76 20.96 7.99 11.49
N TRP A 77 19.84 8.71 11.45
CA TRP A 77 19.78 10.08 10.94
C TRP A 77 20.62 11.04 11.78
N VAL A 78 20.55 10.93 13.11
CA VAL A 78 21.37 11.73 14.05
C VAL A 78 22.86 11.45 13.86
N LEU A 79 23.25 10.18 13.72
CA LEU A 79 24.66 9.80 13.50
C LEU A 79 25.21 10.34 12.17
N ILE A 80 24.37 10.44 11.14
CA ILE A 80 24.75 11.03 9.85
C ILE A 80 24.82 12.56 9.95
N ALA A 81 23.87 13.20 10.65
CA ALA A 81 23.80 14.65 10.82
C ALA A 81 24.91 15.21 11.73
N ALA A 82 25.39 14.40 12.69
CA ALA A 82 26.44 14.77 13.62
C ALA A 82 27.66 13.83 13.47
N PRO A 83 28.49 14.00 12.42
CA PRO A 83 29.67 13.16 12.20
C PRO A 83 30.73 13.30 13.32
N ALA A 84 30.59 14.31 14.18
CA ALA A 84 31.42 14.51 15.38
C ALA A 84 31.43 13.31 16.34
N PHE A 85 30.41 12.45 16.33
CA PHE A 85 30.37 11.25 17.16
C PHE A 85 31.33 10.14 16.66
N GLY A 86 31.83 10.20 15.43
CA GLY A 86 32.82 9.26 14.89
C GLY A 86 32.36 7.80 14.78
N VAL A 87 31.08 7.51 15.03
CA VAL A 87 30.52 6.15 14.97
C VAL A 87 30.20 5.81 13.50
N PRO A 88 30.74 4.71 12.95
CA PRO A 88 30.35 4.27 11.61
C PRO A 88 28.88 3.85 11.59
N VAL A 89 28.28 3.82 10.40
CA VAL A 89 26.86 3.44 10.20
C VAL A 89 26.72 2.18 9.35
N ALA A 90 27.70 1.29 9.41
CA ALA A 90 27.78 0.11 8.56
C ALA A 90 26.71 -0.93 8.92
N VAL A 91 26.54 -1.22 10.20
CA VAL A 91 25.52 -2.14 10.73
C VAL A 91 24.12 -1.58 10.48
N PHE A 92 23.93 -0.26 10.63
CA PHE A 92 22.66 0.42 10.36
C PHE A 92 22.22 0.29 8.89
N LYS A 93 23.15 0.24 7.93
CA LYS A 93 22.82 -0.01 6.51
C LYS A 93 22.20 -1.39 6.30
N VAL A 94 22.58 -2.39 7.09
CA VAL A 94 22.05 -3.76 6.99
C VAL A 94 20.76 -3.92 7.80
N VAL A 95 20.73 -3.37 9.02
CA VAL A 95 19.60 -3.54 9.94
C VAL A 95 18.34 -2.79 9.49
N VAL A 96 18.46 -1.60 8.88
CA VAL A 96 17.29 -0.83 8.42
C VAL A 96 16.46 -1.60 7.38
N PRO A 97 17.06 -2.17 6.29
CA PRO A 97 16.34 -3.04 5.36
C PRO A 97 15.71 -4.28 6.00
N ILE A 98 16.38 -4.91 6.97
CA ILE A 98 15.83 -6.05 7.71
C ILE A 98 14.58 -5.64 8.50
N LEU A 99 14.62 -4.51 9.20
CA LEU A 99 13.45 -4.00 9.92
C LEU A 99 12.33 -3.60 8.97
N ALA A 100 12.67 -2.98 7.83
CA ALA A 100 11.70 -2.61 6.80
C ALA A 100 11.03 -3.84 6.17
N SER A 101 11.77 -4.90 5.88
CA SER A 101 11.19 -6.16 5.38
C SER A 101 10.29 -6.80 6.42
N LEU A 102 10.66 -6.76 7.71
CA LEU A 102 9.83 -7.28 8.80
C LEU A 102 8.52 -6.49 8.97
N VAL A 103 8.57 -5.16 8.83
CA VAL A 103 7.36 -4.31 8.76
C VAL A 103 6.50 -4.71 7.57
N LEU A 104 7.09 -4.84 6.38
CA LEU A 104 6.37 -5.17 5.15
C LEU A 104 5.69 -6.54 5.23
N ILE A 105 6.41 -7.57 5.64
CA ILE A 105 5.87 -8.94 5.82
C ILE A 105 4.66 -8.89 6.74
N ARG A 106 4.79 -8.25 7.91
CA ARG A 106 3.70 -8.22 8.91
C ARG A 106 2.51 -7.38 8.49
N LEU A 107 2.76 -6.27 7.78
CA LEU A 107 1.71 -5.47 7.19
C LEU A 107 0.94 -6.30 6.18
N THR A 108 1.64 -6.95 5.25
CA THR A 108 1.05 -7.81 4.21
C THR A 108 0.23 -8.94 4.83
N VAL A 109 0.80 -9.68 5.78
CA VAL A 109 0.11 -10.79 6.47
C VAL A 109 -1.16 -10.32 7.17
N ARG A 110 -1.09 -9.23 7.95
CA ARG A 110 -2.28 -8.75 8.67
C ARG A 110 -3.34 -8.17 7.75
N VAL A 111 -2.95 -7.47 6.68
CA VAL A 111 -3.90 -6.94 5.70
C VAL A 111 -4.56 -8.10 4.95
N LEU A 112 -3.79 -9.09 4.51
CA LEU A 112 -4.33 -10.23 3.77
C LEU A 112 -5.25 -11.10 4.65
N GLY A 113 -4.91 -11.27 5.94
CA GLY A 113 -5.77 -11.97 6.90
C GLY A 113 -7.07 -11.24 7.22
N ARG A 114 -7.09 -9.90 7.07
CA ARG A 114 -8.33 -9.09 7.16
C ARG A 114 -9.21 -9.24 5.93
N VAL A 115 -8.60 -9.40 4.74
CA VAL A 115 -9.33 -9.56 3.47
C VAL A 115 -9.87 -10.99 3.31
N PHE A 116 -9.16 -12.00 3.82
CA PHE A 116 -9.55 -13.41 3.74
C PHE A 116 -9.60 -14.08 5.13
N PRO A 117 -10.68 -13.86 5.91
CA PRO A 117 -10.85 -14.55 7.18
C PRO A 117 -10.98 -16.07 6.95
N SER A 118 -10.16 -16.89 7.61
CA SER A 118 -10.31 -18.36 7.80
C SER A 118 -9.87 -19.37 6.71
N SER A 119 -8.99 -19.04 5.75
CA SER A 119 -8.45 -20.08 4.84
C SER A 119 -7.08 -20.65 5.28
N PRO A 120 -6.84 -21.98 5.24
CA PRO A 120 -5.52 -22.57 5.52
C PRO A 120 -4.44 -22.14 4.52
N LEU A 121 -4.84 -21.71 3.32
CA LEU A 121 -3.98 -21.10 2.31
C LEU A 121 -3.30 -19.82 2.83
N MET A 122 -3.97 -19.08 3.71
CA MET A 122 -3.41 -17.85 4.31
C MET A 122 -2.13 -18.12 5.11
N ARG A 123 -2.06 -19.22 5.86
CA ARG A 123 -0.85 -19.62 6.61
C ARG A 123 0.30 -20.01 5.70
N VAL A 124 -0.01 -20.65 4.57
CA VAL A 124 1.00 -21.00 3.55
C VAL A 124 1.54 -19.74 2.89
N VAL A 125 0.66 -18.81 2.52
CA VAL A 125 1.04 -17.52 1.94
C VAL A 125 1.92 -16.72 2.92
N GLU A 126 1.55 -16.66 4.19
CA GLU A 126 2.35 -15.99 5.23
C GLU A 126 3.78 -16.55 5.34
N ARG A 127 3.91 -17.88 5.37
CA ARG A 127 5.22 -18.55 5.44
C ARG A 127 6.05 -18.29 4.18
N SER A 128 5.42 -18.39 3.01
CA SER A 128 6.08 -18.15 1.72
C SER A 128 6.53 -16.70 1.56
N VAL A 129 5.72 -15.72 1.96
CA VAL A 129 6.06 -14.28 1.93
C VAL A 129 7.23 -13.99 2.86
N SER A 130 7.24 -14.56 4.07
CA SER A 130 8.35 -14.39 5.02
C SER A 130 9.66 -14.97 4.48
N TRP A 131 9.62 -16.18 3.90
CA TRP A 131 10.78 -16.80 3.27
C TRP A 131 11.29 -16.02 2.05
N LEU A 132 10.39 -15.55 1.18
CA LEU A 132 10.75 -14.70 0.03
C LEU A 132 11.40 -13.40 0.46
N ALA A 133 10.86 -12.72 1.48
CA ALA A 133 11.43 -11.47 1.97
C ALA A 133 12.82 -11.68 2.58
N TRP A 134 13.03 -12.75 3.34
CA TRP A 134 14.37 -13.11 3.83
C TRP A 134 15.33 -13.44 2.69
N LEU A 135 14.89 -14.19 1.67
CA LEU A 135 15.69 -14.48 0.49
C LEU A 135 16.11 -13.18 -0.23
N ILE A 136 15.19 -12.24 -0.44
CA ILE A 136 15.48 -10.93 -1.05
C ILE A 136 16.50 -10.15 -0.23
N VAL A 137 16.36 -10.12 1.10
CA VAL A 137 17.32 -9.47 2.00
C VAL A 137 18.69 -10.12 1.87
N VAL A 138 18.78 -11.45 1.88
CA VAL A 138 20.04 -12.17 1.72
C VAL A 138 20.68 -11.82 0.38
N LEU A 139 19.94 -11.92 -0.72
CA LEU A 139 20.43 -11.58 -2.07
C LEU A 139 20.90 -10.12 -2.14
N TRP A 140 20.21 -9.21 -1.46
CA TRP A 140 20.60 -7.80 -1.38
C TRP A 140 21.89 -7.61 -0.58
N VAL A 141 21.97 -8.22 0.61
CA VAL A 141 23.16 -8.14 1.49
C VAL A 141 24.38 -8.73 0.79
N THR A 142 24.25 -9.85 0.10
CA THR A 142 25.36 -10.50 -0.61
C THR A 142 25.75 -9.79 -1.91
N GLY A 143 25.02 -8.74 -2.32
CA GLY A 143 25.24 -8.05 -3.59
C GLY A 143 24.89 -8.87 -4.83
N LEU A 144 24.22 -10.02 -4.65
CA LEU A 144 23.82 -10.92 -5.74
C LEU A 144 22.56 -10.41 -6.44
N LEU A 145 21.65 -9.76 -5.70
CA LEU A 145 20.43 -9.17 -6.23
C LEU A 145 20.69 -8.19 -7.39
N PRO A 146 21.55 -7.15 -7.26
CA PRO A 146 21.81 -6.24 -8.37
C PRO A 146 22.50 -6.91 -9.56
N LEU A 147 23.25 -8.00 -9.35
CA LEU A 147 23.83 -8.78 -10.44
C LEU A 147 22.73 -9.51 -11.21
N ILE A 148 21.88 -10.24 -10.50
CA ILE A 148 20.72 -10.95 -11.08
C ILE A 148 19.81 -9.96 -11.82
N LEU A 149 19.48 -8.82 -11.21
CA LEU A 149 18.62 -7.81 -11.84
C LEU A 149 19.19 -7.26 -13.15
N ARG A 150 20.52 -7.16 -13.28
CA ARG A 150 21.18 -6.75 -14.54
C ARG A 150 21.08 -7.82 -15.61
N GLU A 151 21.30 -9.08 -15.26
CA GLU A 151 21.11 -10.22 -16.19
C GLU A 151 19.64 -10.31 -16.64
N LEU A 152 18.69 -9.96 -15.77
CA LEU A 152 17.27 -9.87 -16.13
C LEU A 152 16.94 -8.66 -17.02
N ASP A 153 17.75 -7.60 -17.02
CA ASP A 153 17.57 -6.45 -17.89
C ASP A 153 17.96 -6.77 -19.35
N ASP A 154 18.92 -7.69 -19.55
CA ASP A 154 19.32 -8.17 -20.88
C ASP A 154 18.20 -8.97 -21.56
N ILE A 155 17.36 -9.66 -20.77
CA ILE A 155 16.15 -10.31 -21.28
C ILE A 155 15.06 -9.24 -21.46
N SER A 156 15.07 -8.58 -22.61
CA SER A 156 14.09 -7.55 -22.96
C SER A 156 13.33 -7.85 -24.24
N TRP A 157 12.05 -7.49 -24.23
CA TRP A 157 11.16 -7.56 -25.40
C TRP A 157 10.66 -6.17 -25.75
N LYS A 158 10.44 -5.92 -27.04
CA LYS A 158 9.83 -4.68 -27.51
C LYS A 158 8.32 -4.84 -27.53
N VAL A 159 7.62 -4.03 -26.74
CA VAL A 159 6.15 -3.99 -26.68
C VAL A 159 5.69 -2.59 -27.08
N GLY A 160 5.14 -2.46 -28.30
CA GLY A 160 4.79 -1.15 -28.86
C GLY A 160 6.02 -0.25 -29.04
N ALA A 161 5.98 0.94 -28.43
CA ALA A 161 7.09 1.90 -28.44
C ALA A 161 8.09 1.70 -27.29
N SER A 162 7.77 0.89 -26.28
CA SER A 162 8.58 0.70 -25.07
C SER A 162 9.37 -0.62 -25.09
N ARG A 163 10.56 -0.61 -24.47
CA ARG A 163 11.31 -1.85 -24.16
C ARG A 163 10.95 -2.30 -22.75
N VAL A 164 10.40 -3.49 -22.64
CA VAL A 164 10.00 -4.09 -21.37
C VAL A 164 10.99 -5.21 -21.07
N SER A 165 11.82 -5.03 -20.03
CA SER A 165 12.71 -6.09 -19.54
C SER A 165 11.97 -7.01 -18.56
N LEU A 166 12.50 -8.22 -18.35
CA LEU A 166 11.98 -9.16 -17.36
C LEU A 166 12.04 -8.57 -15.94
N ARG A 167 13.06 -7.75 -15.66
CA ARG A 167 13.14 -6.96 -14.43
C ARG A 167 11.95 -6.02 -14.28
N ASN A 168 11.61 -5.25 -15.32
CA ASN A 168 10.46 -4.32 -15.27
C ASN A 168 9.15 -5.07 -15.00
N LEU A 169 8.99 -6.27 -15.55
CA LEU A 169 7.81 -7.11 -15.28
C LEU A 169 7.76 -7.59 -13.83
N LEU A 170 8.89 -8.00 -13.25
CA LEU A 170 8.95 -8.43 -11.85
C LEU A 170 8.74 -7.27 -10.89
N GLU A 171 9.42 -6.14 -11.10
CA GLU A 171 9.26 -4.92 -10.31
C GLU A 171 7.83 -4.39 -10.43
N GLY A 172 7.28 -4.43 -11.64
CA GLY A 172 5.89 -4.14 -11.95
C GLY A 172 4.91 -5.05 -11.22
N ALA A 173 5.14 -6.35 -11.19
CA ALA A 173 4.26 -7.30 -10.50
C ALA A 173 4.26 -7.06 -8.98
N VAL A 174 5.43 -6.78 -8.40
CA VAL A 174 5.54 -6.48 -6.96
C VAL A 174 4.84 -5.16 -6.63
N THR A 175 5.10 -4.10 -7.39
CA THR A 175 4.46 -2.78 -7.19
C THR A 175 2.96 -2.86 -7.41
N ALA A 176 2.51 -3.56 -8.45
CA ALA A 176 1.10 -3.84 -8.72
C ALA A 176 0.42 -4.57 -7.56
N GLY A 177 1.06 -5.62 -7.03
CA GLY A 177 0.58 -6.36 -5.87
C GLY A 177 0.42 -5.47 -4.63
N LEU A 178 1.41 -4.61 -4.36
CA LEU A 178 1.36 -3.66 -3.24
C LEU A 178 0.25 -2.62 -3.40
N VAL A 179 0.13 -2.00 -4.59
CA VAL A 179 -0.92 -1.02 -4.89
C VAL A 179 -2.29 -1.67 -4.74
N MET A 180 -2.50 -2.87 -5.29
CA MET A 180 -3.74 -3.61 -5.16
C MET A 180 -4.06 -3.95 -3.70
N MET A 181 -3.06 -4.36 -2.91
CA MET A 181 -3.25 -4.62 -1.49
C MET A 181 -3.73 -3.37 -0.74
N VAL A 182 -3.11 -2.21 -1.00
CA VAL A 182 -3.52 -0.93 -0.41
C VAL A 182 -4.94 -0.56 -0.82
N VAL A 183 -5.26 -0.68 -2.11
CA VAL A 183 -6.58 -0.35 -2.66
C VAL A 183 -7.69 -1.22 -2.07
N LEU A 184 -7.47 -2.53 -1.96
CA LEU A 184 -8.42 -3.45 -1.34
C LEU A 184 -8.63 -3.13 0.14
N TRP A 185 -7.55 -2.81 0.86
CA TRP A 185 -7.63 -2.40 2.26
C TRP A 185 -8.42 -1.10 2.44
N VAL A 186 -8.11 -0.06 1.65
CA VAL A 186 -8.84 1.22 1.66
C VAL A 186 -10.30 1.00 1.31
N SER A 187 -10.60 0.17 0.30
CA SER A 187 -11.96 -0.15 -0.11
C SER A 187 -12.75 -0.83 1.02
N ALA A 188 -12.18 -1.83 1.70
CA ALA A 188 -12.81 -2.49 2.84
C ALA A 188 -13.02 -1.52 4.03
N ALA A 189 -12.04 -0.65 4.29
CA ALA A 189 -12.15 0.37 5.34
C ALA A 189 -13.24 1.41 5.03
N LEU A 190 -13.38 1.82 3.77
CA LEU A 190 -14.43 2.75 3.34
C LEU A 190 -15.81 2.09 3.38
N GLU A 191 -15.93 0.84 2.93
CA GLU A 191 -17.19 0.09 3.00
C GLU A 191 -17.70 -0.01 4.44
N THR A 192 -16.83 -0.42 5.37
CA THR A 192 -17.21 -0.53 6.79
C THR A 192 -17.60 0.83 7.38
N ARG A 193 -16.92 1.93 7.00
CA ARG A 193 -17.31 3.29 7.42
C ARG A 193 -18.66 3.72 6.84
N LEU A 194 -18.92 3.44 5.57
CA LEU A 194 -20.17 3.82 4.89
C LEU A 194 -21.39 3.04 5.41
N LEU A 195 -21.18 1.79 5.84
CA LEU A 195 -22.25 0.93 6.37
C LEU A 195 -22.49 1.12 7.89
N ARG A 196 -21.59 1.77 8.63
CA ARG A 196 -21.79 2.06 10.06
C ARG A 196 -23.01 2.96 10.29
N GLY A 197 -23.88 2.55 11.21
CA GLY A 197 -25.05 3.32 11.64
C GLY A 197 -26.20 3.37 10.62
N ALA A 198 -26.17 2.56 9.55
CA ALA A 198 -27.21 2.54 8.54
C ALA A 198 -28.42 1.68 9.00
N THR A 199 -29.47 2.34 9.53
CA THR A 199 -30.76 1.70 9.84
C THR A 199 -31.81 1.93 8.75
N SER A 200 -31.74 3.04 8.00
CA SER A 200 -32.56 3.30 6.80
C SER A 200 -31.69 3.32 5.53
N ASN A 201 -32.21 2.75 4.43
CA ASN A 201 -31.58 2.70 3.09
C ASN A 201 -30.27 1.90 2.98
N LEU A 202 -30.18 0.75 3.65
CA LEU A 202 -29.04 -0.17 3.56
C LEU A 202 -28.70 -0.56 2.11
N SER A 203 -29.72 -0.78 1.26
CA SER A 203 -29.57 -1.16 -0.15
C SER A 203 -28.84 -0.09 -0.96
N VAL A 204 -29.24 1.18 -0.82
CA VAL A 204 -28.63 2.32 -1.54
C VAL A 204 -27.19 2.53 -1.09
N ARG A 205 -26.93 2.48 0.22
CA ARG A 205 -25.57 2.59 0.78
C ARG A 205 -24.68 1.44 0.34
N LYS A 206 -25.21 0.21 0.31
CA LYS A 206 -24.47 -0.96 -0.15
C LYS A 206 -24.14 -0.86 -1.64
N MET A 207 -25.08 -0.41 -2.47
CA MET A 207 -24.83 -0.14 -3.88
C MET A 207 -23.75 0.93 -4.07
N ALA A 208 -23.82 2.04 -3.33
CA ALA A 208 -22.80 3.10 -3.37
C ALA A 208 -21.42 2.60 -2.92
N ALA A 209 -21.36 1.81 -1.84
CA ALA A 209 -20.11 1.22 -1.36
C ALA A 209 -19.50 0.24 -2.38
N ASN A 210 -20.32 -0.57 -3.04
CA ASN A 210 -19.87 -1.46 -4.11
C ASN A 210 -19.38 -0.67 -5.34
N ALA A 211 -20.10 0.38 -5.76
CA ALA A 211 -19.68 1.24 -6.86
C ALA A 211 -18.33 1.91 -6.57
N LEU A 212 -18.16 2.44 -5.34
CA LEU A 212 -16.89 3.01 -4.90
C LEU A 212 -15.76 1.97 -4.86
N ARG A 213 -16.04 0.75 -4.38
CA ARG A 213 -15.08 -0.36 -4.42
C ARG A 213 -14.63 -0.66 -5.84
N VAL A 214 -15.56 -0.82 -6.78
CA VAL A 214 -15.24 -1.10 -8.18
C VAL A 214 -14.39 0.03 -8.76
N LEU A 215 -14.76 1.28 -8.52
CA LEU A 215 -13.99 2.44 -8.97
C LEU A 215 -12.56 2.43 -8.41
N LEU A 216 -12.39 2.23 -7.10
CA LEU A 216 -11.08 2.17 -6.46
C LEU A 216 -10.22 1.04 -7.01
N VAL A 217 -10.81 -0.14 -7.22
CA VAL A 217 -10.11 -1.30 -7.80
C VAL A 217 -9.67 -1.03 -9.23
N VAL A 218 -10.52 -0.42 -10.06
CA VAL A 218 -10.18 -0.05 -11.45
C VAL A 218 -9.04 0.97 -11.47
N VAL A 219 -9.13 2.02 -10.66
CA VAL A 219 -8.05 3.02 -10.54
C VAL A 219 -6.76 2.38 -10.03
N GLY A 220 -6.87 1.52 -9.01
CA GLY A 220 -5.75 0.76 -8.47
C GLY A 220 -5.05 -0.10 -9.52
N LEU A 221 -5.83 -0.79 -10.36
CA LEU A 221 -5.32 -1.59 -11.46
C LEU A 221 -4.59 -0.73 -12.50
N ILE A 222 -5.15 0.42 -12.87
CA ILE A 222 -4.50 1.35 -13.82
C ILE A 222 -3.16 1.85 -13.26
N VAL A 223 -3.13 2.26 -12.00
CA VAL A 223 -1.89 2.70 -11.32
C VAL A 223 -0.87 1.56 -11.25
N ALA A 224 -1.32 0.36 -10.90
CA ALA A 224 -0.48 -0.84 -10.85
C ALA A 224 0.17 -1.17 -12.20
N LEU A 225 -0.61 -1.15 -13.28
CA LEU A 225 -0.12 -1.42 -14.63
C LEU A 225 0.81 -0.30 -15.12
N SER A 226 0.51 0.96 -14.79
CA SER A 226 1.39 2.09 -15.08
C SER A 226 2.74 1.98 -14.37
N ALA A 227 2.74 1.60 -13.09
CA ALA A 227 3.96 1.37 -12.32
C ALA A 227 4.79 0.21 -12.87
N ALA A 228 4.15 -0.78 -13.49
CA ALA A 228 4.80 -1.86 -14.22
C ALA A 228 5.38 -1.45 -15.58
N GLY A 229 5.23 -0.18 -15.99
CA GLY A 229 5.70 0.32 -17.28
C GLY A 229 4.90 -0.20 -18.48
N ILE A 230 3.69 -0.73 -18.22
CA ILE A 230 2.80 -1.22 -19.27
C ILE A 230 2.10 -0.01 -19.90
N ASP A 231 2.13 0.04 -21.24
CA ASP A 231 1.43 1.07 -21.99
C ASP A 231 -0.09 0.95 -21.79
N LEU A 232 -0.67 1.99 -21.19
CA LEU A 232 -2.10 2.05 -20.87
C LEU A 232 -2.95 2.51 -22.06
N THR A 233 -2.37 2.82 -23.22
CA THR A 233 -3.11 3.38 -24.36
C THR A 233 -4.29 2.50 -24.78
N ALA A 234 -4.07 1.18 -24.89
CA ALA A 234 -5.14 0.23 -25.24
C ALA A 234 -6.27 0.19 -24.18
N LEU A 235 -5.90 0.23 -22.90
CA LEU A 235 -6.85 0.28 -21.78
C LEU A 235 -7.60 1.61 -21.72
N GLY A 236 -6.94 2.72 -22.07
CA GLY A 236 -7.55 4.04 -22.18
C GLY A 236 -8.62 4.08 -23.28
N VAL A 237 -8.36 3.47 -24.45
CA VAL A 237 -9.35 3.36 -25.53
C VAL A 237 -10.55 2.51 -25.09
N LEU A 238 -10.32 1.34 -24.51
CA LEU A 238 -11.39 0.48 -23.99
C LEU A 238 -12.18 1.15 -22.86
N GLY A 239 -11.47 1.79 -21.92
CA GLY A 239 -12.06 2.56 -20.83
C GLY A 239 -12.87 3.74 -21.33
N GLY A 240 -12.42 4.42 -22.38
CA GLY A 240 -13.16 5.47 -23.07
C GLY A 240 -14.47 4.94 -23.67
N ALA A 241 -14.43 3.81 -24.38
CA ALA A 241 -15.64 3.18 -24.93
C ALA A 241 -16.65 2.77 -23.85
N ILE A 242 -16.17 2.16 -22.76
CA ILE A 242 -17.01 1.82 -21.59
C ILE A 242 -17.59 3.09 -20.95
N GLY A 243 -16.77 4.13 -20.79
CA GLY A 243 -17.18 5.42 -20.23
C GLY A 243 -18.28 6.09 -21.05
N VAL A 244 -18.17 6.08 -22.38
CA VAL A 244 -19.22 6.54 -23.29
C VAL A 244 -20.49 5.71 -23.12
N GLY A 245 -20.39 4.38 -23.07
CA GLY A 245 -21.54 3.49 -22.86
C GLY A 245 -22.28 3.76 -21.55
N ILE A 246 -21.54 3.94 -20.45
CA ILE A 246 -22.10 4.31 -19.14
C ILE A 246 -22.73 5.72 -19.20
N GLY A 247 -22.05 6.68 -19.84
CA GLY A 247 -22.55 8.05 -20.01
C GLY A 247 -23.88 8.12 -20.75
N LEU A 248 -24.02 7.35 -21.85
CA LEU A 248 -25.28 7.24 -22.59
C LEU A 248 -26.38 6.58 -21.74
N GLY A 249 -26.05 5.56 -20.94
CA GLY A 249 -27.00 4.92 -20.03
C GLY A 249 -27.49 5.84 -18.90
N LEU A 250 -26.61 6.72 -18.40
CA LEU A 250 -26.93 7.68 -17.34
C LEU A 250 -27.45 9.03 -17.85
N GLN A 251 -27.48 9.25 -19.16
CA GLN A 251 -27.79 10.54 -19.78
C GLN A 251 -29.12 11.13 -19.30
N LYS A 252 -30.18 10.30 -19.20
CA LYS A 252 -31.50 10.75 -18.72
C LYS A 252 -31.48 11.19 -17.26
N LEU A 253 -30.77 10.46 -16.40
CA LEU A 253 -30.64 10.80 -14.99
C LEU A 253 -29.88 12.12 -14.81
N ALA A 254 -28.78 12.28 -15.56
CA ALA A 254 -28.00 13.51 -15.56
C ALA A 254 -28.84 14.71 -16.05
N ALA A 255 -29.59 14.55 -17.15
CA ALA A 255 -30.46 15.61 -17.68
C ALA A 255 -31.54 16.03 -16.68
N ASN A 256 -32.19 15.07 -16.02
CA ASN A 256 -33.19 15.35 -14.99
C ASN A 256 -32.58 16.08 -13.77
N TYR A 257 -31.37 15.68 -13.36
CA TYR A 257 -30.68 16.32 -12.24
C TYR A 257 -30.25 17.76 -12.56
N VAL A 258 -29.69 17.99 -13.77
CA VAL A 258 -29.31 19.33 -14.24
C VAL A 258 -30.55 20.22 -14.36
N SER A 259 -31.65 19.71 -14.92
CA SER A 259 -32.92 20.44 -15.00
C SER A 259 -33.41 20.87 -13.62
N GLY A 260 -33.38 19.97 -12.62
CA GLY A 260 -33.72 20.31 -11.25
C GLY A 260 -32.85 21.42 -10.66
N PHE A 261 -31.54 21.38 -10.89
CA PHE A 261 -30.62 22.43 -10.41
C PHE A 261 -30.86 23.79 -11.09
N VAL A 262 -31.12 23.79 -12.40
CA VAL A 262 -31.44 25.01 -13.16
C VAL A 262 -32.74 25.64 -12.66
N ILE A 263 -33.79 24.85 -12.45
CA ILE A 263 -35.07 25.35 -11.90
C ILE A 263 -34.87 26.02 -10.55
N LEU A 264 -34.07 25.42 -9.67
CA LEU A 264 -33.75 25.99 -8.36
C LEU A 264 -32.90 27.27 -8.47
N ALA A 265 -31.92 27.31 -9.38
CA ALA A 265 -31.06 28.46 -9.57
C ALA A 265 -31.81 29.66 -10.16
N GLU A 266 -32.69 29.42 -11.14
CA GLU A 266 -33.47 30.46 -11.82
C GLU A 266 -34.72 30.87 -11.05
N ASN A 267 -35.09 30.16 -9.97
CA ASN A 267 -36.36 30.33 -9.26
C ASN A 267 -37.57 30.32 -10.21
N SER A 268 -37.52 29.57 -11.31
CA SER A 268 -38.58 29.54 -12.32
C SER A 268 -39.87 28.88 -11.82
N MET A 269 -39.76 28.07 -10.77
CA MET A 269 -40.87 27.44 -10.04
C MET A 269 -40.53 27.37 -8.55
N ARG A 270 -41.44 27.85 -7.68
CA ARG A 270 -41.30 27.81 -6.21
C ARG A 270 -42.27 26.81 -5.58
N ILE A 271 -41.90 26.28 -4.42
CA ILE A 271 -42.81 25.48 -3.58
C ILE A 271 -44.03 26.35 -3.26
N GLY A 272 -45.23 25.87 -3.59
CA GLY A 272 -46.49 26.61 -3.45
C GLY A 272 -47.04 27.25 -4.73
N ASP A 273 -46.29 27.27 -5.83
CA ASP A 273 -46.77 27.77 -7.12
C ASP A 273 -47.79 26.81 -7.74
N LEU A 274 -48.80 27.37 -8.41
CA LEU A 274 -49.77 26.62 -9.21
C LEU A 274 -49.21 26.51 -10.63
N VAL A 275 -48.96 25.29 -11.07
CA VAL A 275 -48.33 25.02 -12.38
C VAL A 275 -49.16 24.02 -13.15
N LYS A 276 -49.19 24.23 -14.46
CA LYS A 276 -49.80 23.31 -15.42
C LYS A 276 -48.70 22.67 -16.26
N VAL A 277 -48.55 21.36 -16.13
CA VAL A 277 -47.63 20.56 -16.95
C VAL A 277 -48.47 19.64 -17.82
N ASP A 278 -48.40 19.85 -19.13
CA ASP A 278 -49.28 19.23 -20.12
C ASP A 278 -50.78 19.43 -19.78
N ASN A 279 -51.48 18.36 -19.36
CA ASN A 279 -52.90 18.38 -18.99
C ASN A 279 -53.15 18.30 -17.48
N PHE A 280 -52.09 18.36 -16.66
CA PHE A 280 -52.20 18.27 -15.20
C PHE A 280 -51.98 19.66 -14.58
N GLU A 281 -52.93 20.10 -13.75
CA GLU A 281 -52.81 21.28 -12.89
C GLU A 281 -52.62 20.84 -11.44
N GLY A 282 -51.63 21.41 -10.77
CA GLY A 282 -51.33 21.10 -9.38
C GLY A 282 -50.48 22.17 -8.71
N ARG A 283 -50.41 22.09 -7.38
CA ARG A 283 -49.56 22.95 -6.56
C ARG A 283 -48.29 22.21 -6.18
N ILE A 284 -47.13 22.85 -6.34
CA ILE A 284 -45.83 22.26 -5.98
C ILE A 284 -45.73 22.13 -4.45
N THR A 285 -45.41 20.93 -3.94
CA THR A 285 -45.24 20.61 -2.51
C THR A 285 -43.80 20.34 -2.15
#